data_AF-A0A5C7WZ03-F1
#
_entry.id   AF-A0A5C7WZ03-F1
#
_cell.length_a   1.000
_cell.length_b   1.000
_cell.length_c   1.000
_cell.angle_alpha   90.00
_cell.angle_beta   90.00
_cell.angle_gamma   90.00
#
_symmetry.space_group_name_H-M   'P 1'
#
loop_
_entity.id
_entity.type
_entity.pdbx_description
1 polymer ?
#
loop_
_entity_poly.entity_id
_entity_poly.type
_entity_poly.pdbx_seq_one_letter_code
_entity_poly.pdbx_strand_id
1 'polypeptide(L)'
;APDAPRWLVEGVAFFFACPPSPLPAGAAADTALPSDADLDAAGPRRAMGYDRAWWFARFVADDYGLDALRRLYRQAAGPHHRDFAGAVSGALDTDLTGLRARWAAWLTG
;
A
#
# COMPACT_ATOMS: atom_id res chain seq x y z
N ALA A 1 11.11 -9.91 -5.20
CA ALA A 1 11.07 -11.16 -5.99
C ALA A 1 10.31 -10.88 -7.29
N PRO A 2 10.48 -11.66 -8.37
CA PRO A 2 9.82 -11.40 -9.66
C PRO A 2 8.28 -11.48 -9.61
N ASP A 3 7.71 -12.14 -8.61
CA ASP A 3 6.28 -12.34 -8.36
C ASP A 3 5.74 -11.50 -7.18
N ALA A 4 6.55 -10.60 -6.64
CA ALA A 4 6.13 -9.67 -5.59
C ALA A 4 5.12 -8.64 -6.15
N PRO A 5 4.15 -8.16 -5.35
CA PRO A 5 3.24 -7.12 -5.77
C PRO A 5 4.02 -5.83 -6.10
N ARG A 6 4.08 -5.47 -7.38
CA ARG A 6 4.87 -4.32 -7.85
C ARG A 6 4.34 -3.02 -7.27
N TRP A 7 3.02 -2.86 -7.18
CA TRP A 7 2.40 -1.70 -6.55
C TRP A 7 2.94 -1.46 -5.13
N LEU A 8 3.14 -2.52 -4.33
CA LEU A 8 3.65 -2.39 -2.97
C LEU A 8 5.13 -2.01 -2.96
N VAL A 9 5.93 -2.60 -3.85
CA VAL A 9 7.36 -2.29 -3.98
C VAL A 9 7.55 -0.82 -4.37
N GLU A 10 6.81 -0.36 -5.38
CA GLU A 10 6.86 1.03 -5.85
C GLU A 10 6.34 1.99 -4.77
N GLY A 11 5.22 1.67 -4.11
CA GLY A 11 4.66 2.49 -3.05
C GLY A 11 5.63 2.71 -1.88
N VAL A 12 6.35 1.66 -1.46
CA VAL A 12 7.38 1.75 -0.42
C VAL A 12 8.60 2.53 -0.93
N ALA A 13 9.01 2.36 -2.18
CA ALA A 13 10.10 3.15 -2.77
C ALA A 13 9.75 4.64 -2.78
N PHE A 14 8.56 5.01 -3.25
CA PHE A 14 8.07 6.39 -3.23
C PHE A 14 7.90 6.94 -1.81
N PHE A 15 7.50 6.12 -0.84
CA PHE A 15 7.40 6.54 0.56
C PHE A 15 8.72 7.06 1.13
N PHE A 16 9.85 6.46 0.74
CA PHE A 16 11.17 6.94 1.16
C PHE A 16 11.75 8.04 0.26
N ALA A 17 11.35 8.09 -1.02
CA ALA A 17 11.90 9.03 -1.99
C ALA A 17 11.17 10.38 -2.03
N CYS A 18 9.88 10.42 -1.67
CA CYS A 18 9.02 11.59 -1.80
C CYS A 18 8.71 12.24 -0.44
N PRO A 19 8.64 13.58 -0.36
CA PRO A 19 8.17 14.26 0.84
C PRO A 19 6.68 13.99 1.06
N PRO A 20 6.18 13.96 2.31
CA PRO A 20 4.76 13.82 2.60
C PRO A 20 3.93 14.93 1.93
N SER A 21 2.85 14.57 1.25
CA SER A 21 1.86 15.51 0.72
C SER A 21 0.46 15.18 1.28
N PRO A 22 -0.44 16.17 1.39
CA PRO A 22 -1.81 15.91 1.83
C PRO A 22 -2.57 15.04 0.82
N LEU A 23 -3.55 14.27 1.32
CA LEU A 23 -4.47 13.54 0.44
C LEU A 23 -5.27 14.53 -0.42
N PRO A 24 -5.47 14.25 -1.72
CA PRO A 24 -6.29 15.09 -2.56
C PRO A 24 -7.77 15.00 -2.16
N ALA A 25 -8.53 16.04 -2.49
CA ALA A 25 -9.98 16.02 -2.33
C ALA A 25 -10.59 14.84 -3.09
N GLY A 26 -11.44 14.06 -2.41
CA GLY A 26 -12.06 12.87 -2.99
C GLY A 26 -11.21 11.59 -2.95
N ALA A 27 -10.07 11.56 -2.25
CA ALA A 27 -9.28 10.34 -2.09
C ALA A 27 -10.10 9.15 -1.54
N ALA A 28 -11.03 9.41 -0.62
CA ALA A 28 -11.95 8.42 -0.07
C ALA A 28 -13.06 7.95 -1.03
N ALA A 29 -13.16 8.48 -2.25
CA ALA A 29 -14.13 8.02 -3.24
C ALA A 29 -13.85 6.59 -3.75
N ASP A 30 -12.60 6.13 -3.61
CA ASP A 30 -12.19 4.77 -3.92
C ASP A 30 -11.39 4.19 -2.74
N THR A 31 -12.01 3.28 -2.01
CA THR A 31 -11.44 2.60 -0.83
C THR A 31 -10.97 1.17 -1.14
N ALA A 32 -10.85 0.79 -2.42
CA ALA A 32 -10.19 -0.45 -2.78
C ALA A 32 -8.70 -0.41 -2.35
N LEU A 33 -8.11 -1.57 -2.08
CA LEU A 33 -6.65 -1.64 -1.94
C LEU A 33 -6.00 -1.48 -3.33
N PRO A 34 -4.81 -0.86 -3.43
CA PRO A 34 -4.11 -0.76 -4.72
C PRO A 34 -3.72 -2.15 -5.25
N SER A 35 -3.54 -2.21 -6.56
CA SER A 35 -3.18 -3.44 -7.28
C SER A 35 -2.22 -3.16 -8.43
N ASP A 36 -1.59 -4.20 -8.97
CA ASP A 36 -0.72 -4.06 -10.14
C ASP A 36 -1.48 -3.58 -11.39
N ALA A 37 -2.79 -3.85 -11.47
CA ALA A 37 -3.63 -3.37 -12.56
C ALA A 37 -3.71 -1.84 -12.61
N ASP A 38 -3.58 -1.16 -11.46
CA ASP A 38 -3.56 0.31 -11.40
C ASP A 38 -2.27 0.87 -12.04
N LEU A 39 -1.15 0.15 -11.88
CA LEU A 39 0.14 0.50 -12.47
C LEU A 39 0.25 0.09 -13.94
N ASP A 40 -0.64 -0.77 -14.44
CA ASP A 40 -0.70 -1.19 -15.85
C ASP A 40 -1.67 -0.35 -16.67
N ALA A 41 -2.48 0.48 -16.01
CA ALA A 41 -3.35 1.43 -16.69
C ALA A 41 -2.54 2.43 -17.54
N ALA A 42 -3.16 2.96 -18.60
CA ALA A 42 -2.58 4.00 -19.43
C ALA A 42 -2.94 5.41 -18.90
N GLY A 43 -2.07 6.38 -19.17
CA GLY A 43 -2.35 7.80 -18.95
C GLY A 43 -2.56 8.17 -17.47
N PRO A 44 -3.46 9.13 -17.16
CA PRO A 44 -3.64 9.66 -15.80
C PRO A 44 -3.98 8.61 -14.75
N ARG A 45 -4.64 7.51 -15.15
CA ARG A 45 -4.99 6.42 -14.22
C ARG A 45 -3.75 5.72 -13.67
N ARG A 46 -2.66 5.65 -14.46
CA ARG A 46 -1.37 5.09 -14.02
C ARG A 46 -0.76 5.91 -12.89
N ALA A 47 -0.75 7.24 -13.05
CA ALA A 47 -0.21 8.15 -12.05
C ALA A 47 -0.98 8.02 -10.73
N MET A 48 -2.32 7.97 -10.78
CA MET A 48 -3.15 7.70 -9.62
C MET A 48 -2.85 6.34 -8.97
N GLY A 49 -2.50 5.31 -9.76
CA GLY A 49 -2.06 4.02 -9.23
C GLY A 49 -0.79 4.13 -8.38
N TYR A 50 0.21 4.89 -8.84
CA TYR A 50 1.41 5.19 -8.05
C TYR A 50 1.10 6.03 -6.81
N ASP A 51 0.24 7.04 -6.92
CA ASP A 51 -0.18 7.85 -5.78
C ASP A 51 -0.86 6.98 -4.70
N ARG A 52 -1.79 6.12 -5.10
CA ARG A 52 -2.48 5.19 -4.17
C ARG A 52 -1.53 4.18 -3.54
N ALA A 53 -0.57 3.66 -4.30
CA ALA A 53 0.48 2.80 -3.76
C ALA A 53 1.34 3.50 -2.70
N TRP A 54 1.71 4.75 -2.97
CA TRP A 54 2.44 5.59 -2.02
C TRP A 54 1.61 5.91 -0.77
N TRP A 55 0.34 6.29 -0.94
CA TRP A 55 -0.58 6.52 0.17
C TRP A 55 -0.77 5.29 1.04
N PHE A 56 -0.84 4.09 0.43
CA PHE A 56 -0.93 2.85 1.20
C PHE A 56 0.30 2.62 2.09
N ALA A 57 1.51 2.86 1.58
CA ALA A 57 2.72 2.77 2.40
C ALA A 57 2.69 3.77 3.57
N ARG A 58 2.22 5.00 3.31
CA ARG A 58 2.02 6.01 4.36
C ARG A 58 0.97 5.59 5.38
N PHE A 59 -0.18 5.09 4.95
CA PHE A 59 -1.23 4.54 5.82
C PHE A 59 -0.67 3.48 6.76
N VAL A 60 0.10 2.51 6.24
CA VAL A 60 0.68 1.47 7.08
C VAL A 60 1.67 2.06 8.09
N ALA A 61 2.48 3.04 7.67
CA ALA A 61 3.40 3.72 8.57
C ALA A 61 2.69 4.55 9.65
N ASP A 62 1.59 5.23 9.30
CA ASP A 62 0.82 6.09 10.20
C ASP A 62 0.02 5.26 11.22
N ASP A 63 -0.64 4.17 10.79
CA ASP A 63 -1.58 3.38 11.61
C ASP A 63 -0.92 2.17 12.33
N TYR A 64 0.15 1.60 11.74
CA TYR A 64 0.84 0.42 12.29
C TYR A 64 2.32 0.67 12.61
N GLY A 65 2.89 1.80 12.19
CA GLY A 65 4.28 2.15 12.41
C GLY A 65 5.25 1.67 11.32
N LEU A 66 6.42 2.31 11.25
CA LEU A 66 7.46 2.02 10.26
C LEU A 66 8.00 0.58 10.35
N ASP A 67 8.08 -0.01 11.55
CA ASP A 67 8.51 -1.39 11.71
C ASP A 67 7.51 -2.38 11.09
N ALA A 68 6.21 -2.08 11.16
CA ALA A 68 5.18 -2.87 10.52
C ALA A 68 5.27 -2.75 8.99
N LEU A 69 5.48 -1.54 8.45
CA LEU A 69 5.74 -1.34 7.02
C LEU A 69 6.95 -2.15 6.53
N ARG A 70 8.06 -2.13 7.29
CA ARG A 70 9.27 -2.91 6.98
C ARG A 70 9.02 -4.41 7.00
N ARG A 71 8.24 -4.90 7.98
CA ARG A 71 7.83 -6.32 8.07
C ARG A 71 6.95 -6.70 6.88
N LEU A 72 5.97 -5.88 6.54
CA LEU A 72 5.07 -6.11 5.41
C LEU A 72 5.85 -6.20 4.11
N TYR A 73 6.72 -5.23 3.83
CA TYR A 73 7.57 -5.24 2.64
C TYR A 73 8.41 -6.52 2.55
N ARG A 74 9.05 -6.94 3.64
CA ARG A 74 9.85 -8.17 3.65
C ARG A 74 9.01 -9.42 3.43
N GLN A 75 7.85 -9.51 4.06
CA GLN A 75 6.98 -10.67 3.94
C GLN A 75 6.26 -10.74 2.59
N ALA A 76 6.06 -9.62 1.89
CA ALA A 76 5.35 -9.56 0.61
C ALA A 76 6.29 -9.45 -0.62
N ALA A 77 7.53 -9.00 -0.45
CA ALA A 77 8.45 -8.76 -1.57
C ALA A 77 9.88 -9.32 -1.38
N GLY A 78 10.21 -9.83 -0.19
CA GLY A 78 11.50 -10.44 0.11
C GLY A 78 11.68 -11.85 -0.49
N PRO A 79 12.84 -12.49 -0.28
CA PRO A 79 13.03 -13.89 -0.62
C PRO A 79 12.01 -14.78 0.10
N HIS A 80 11.44 -15.76 -0.60
CA HIS A 80 10.39 -16.65 -0.06
C HIS A 80 9.19 -15.88 0.53
N HIS A 81 8.81 -14.76 -0.10
CA HIS A 81 7.66 -13.99 0.35
C HIS A 81 6.39 -14.82 0.35
N ARG A 82 5.46 -14.41 1.21
CA ARG A 82 4.09 -14.92 1.27
C ARG A 82 3.26 -14.24 0.19
N ASP A 83 2.06 -14.77 -0.04
CA ASP A 83 1.03 -13.97 -0.68
C ASP A 83 0.69 -12.74 0.18
N PHE A 84 0.02 -11.76 -0.44
CA PHE A 84 -0.25 -10.50 0.22
C PHE A 84 -1.12 -10.67 1.48
N ALA A 85 -2.11 -11.58 1.45
CA ALA A 85 -2.97 -11.84 2.60
C ALA A 85 -2.18 -12.39 3.81
N GLY A 86 -1.30 -13.36 3.57
CA GLY A 86 -0.43 -13.95 4.59
C GLY A 86 0.64 -13.00 5.09
N ALA A 87 1.12 -12.08 4.24
CA ALA A 87 2.03 -11.00 4.64
C ALA A 87 1.33 -9.96 5.51
N VAL A 88 0.08 -9.60 5.19
CA VAL A 88 -0.75 -8.68 5.99
C VAL A 88 -1.02 -9.28 7.37
N SER A 89 -1.48 -10.53 7.44
CA SER A 89 -1.70 -11.22 8.71
C SER A 89 -0.42 -11.31 9.55
N GLY A 90 0.71 -11.68 8.93
CA GLY A 90 1.97 -11.83 9.65
C GLY A 90 2.69 -10.53 10.02
N ALA A 91 2.41 -9.41 9.36
CA ALA A 91 3.10 -8.15 9.60
C ALA A 91 2.26 -7.12 10.38
N LEU A 92 0.95 -7.14 10.17
CA LEU A 92 0.01 -6.12 10.65
C LEU A 92 -1.01 -6.66 11.66
N ASP A 93 -0.98 -7.98 11.95
CA ASP A 93 -1.90 -8.65 12.87
C ASP A 93 -3.38 -8.39 12.56
N THR A 94 -3.71 -8.37 11.27
CA THR A 94 -5.06 -8.19 10.73
C THR A 94 -5.25 -9.00 9.46
N ASP A 95 -6.49 -9.25 9.06
CA ASP A 95 -6.80 -9.77 7.73
C ASP A 95 -7.04 -8.63 6.70
N LEU A 96 -7.31 -9.01 5.44
CA LEU A 96 -7.58 -8.03 4.37
C LEU A 96 -8.88 -7.23 4.59
N THR A 97 -9.86 -7.80 5.30
CA THR A 97 -11.12 -7.09 5.62
C THR A 97 -10.84 -5.97 6.61
N GLY A 98 -10.13 -6.26 7.69
CA GLY A 98 -9.72 -5.28 8.70
C GLY A 98 -8.74 -4.25 8.13
N LEU A 99 -7.81 -4.68 7.27
CA LEU A 99 -6.91 -3.77 6.57
C LEU A 99 -7.69 -2.77 5.70
N ARG A 100 -8.66 -3.25 4.91
CA ARG A 100 -9.48 -2.39 4.04
C ARG A 100 -10.33 -1.41 4.85
N ALA A 101 -10.87 -1.84 5.99
CA ALA A 101 -11.64 -0.97 6.87
C ALA A 101 -10.78 0.19 7.43
N ARG A 102 -9.58 -0.11 7.91
CA ARG A 102 -8.63 0.91 8.40
C ARG A 102 -8.11 1.81 7.29
N TRP A 103 -7.84 1.25 6.11
CA TRP A 103 -7.49 2.02 4.91
C TRP A 103 -8.59 3.03 4.55
N ALA A 104 -9.85 2.59 4.51
CA ALA A 104 -10.98 3.47 4.24
C ALA A 104 -11.10 4.61 5.26
N ALA A 105 -10.90 4.30 6.55
CA ALA A 105 -10.92 5.30 7.62
C ALA A 105 -9.74 6.30 7.50
N TRP A 106 -8.54 5.83 7.18
CA TRP A 106 -7.38 6.68 6.99
C TRP A 106 -7.54 7.62 5.79
N LEU A 107 -8.18 7.16 4.71
CA LEU A 107 -8.49 8.01 3.55
C LEU A 107 -9.49 9.14 3.84
N THR A 108 -10.32 9.00 4.89
CA THR A 108 -11.30 10.02 5.28
C THR A 108 -10.74 11.10 6.22
N GLY A 109 -9.59 10.85 6.86
CA GLY A 109 -8.96 11.77 7.81
C GLY A 109 -9.38 11.52 9.25
#